data_AF-A0A382BPR2-F1
#
_entry.id   AF-A0A382BPR2-F1
#
_cell.length_a   1.000
_cell.length_b   1.000
_cell.length_c   1.000
_cell.angle_alpha   90.00
_cell.angle_beta   90.00
_cell.angle_gamma   90.00
#
_symmetry.space_group_name_H-M   'P 1'
#
loop_
_entity.id
_entity.type
_entity.pdbx_description
1 polymer ?
#
loop_
_entity_poly.entity_id
_entity_poly.type
_entity_poly.pdbx_seq_one_letter_code
_entity_poly.pdbx_strand_id
1 'polypeptide(L)'
;MQIFLNVKSLLFFLFFVSGFCGLLYQIIWTRIAFVSFGVISPIVSVVISVFMLGLSLGSWAGGKWIPYLKKKTSFSAIIFYGFAEIIIGLGAFAVPNLFTIGETLLLPLGEINSSQYLFLSALILGLSIFPFCFAMGATYPFMMAFVQESKWEERTSFSYLYLANGIGATFGTIITAVFLVEKLGFSNTLTFGAFGNFSLALICLIKGFYDRPSPEVEQPILPSKISIMENWLLNKKSRTYLVLFITGLTSLAMEVTWIRGFTPVVKTTIYAFAAILATYLFATLLGSQWYRRNLNKQKTIPTLKLVGICFLFAFFPIFVSTPDIHPTVPMLLGSILPFCIALGYLTPKLIDQVSQGNPKEAGRAYAINILGGILGPLFASYFLIPGFGVKLTLVLLAMPYGILFLYSVNSNEVSKPFKWAIGIAGTFATIVSFFFITTLEFPTGMGKGSLVLRDSTATVVALGKGMRKRLFVNGIGITKLTPITKMMAHLPLSIRKKKPKSALIIALGMGTTLRSAASWGIDVKCVELVPSVVKALPYFFEDASSILSQPNVEVIIDDGRRFLNRTQNKYDVIIIDPPPPIEAASSLVQPRTHSNQDLKIFYIS
;
A
#
# COMPACT_ATOMS: atom_id res chain seq x y z
N MET A 1 -4.19 -2.89 -40.00
CA MET A 1 -4.44 -1.44 -39.98
C MET A 1 -5.91 -1.04 -39.69
N GLN A 2 -6.86 -1.98 -39.60
CA GLN A 2 -8.28 -1.72 -39.21
C GLN A 2 -8.55 -1.68 -37.68
N ILE A 3 -7.55 -1.94 -36.82
CA ILE A 3 -7.70 -1.93 -35.35
C ILE A 3 -7.94 -0.51 -34.79
N PHE A 4 -7.65 0.54 -35.57
CA PHE A 4 -7.78 1.94 -35.16
C PHE A 4 -9.16 2.57 -35.37
N LEU A 5 -10.15 1.85 -35.90
CA LEU A 5 -11.44 2.43 -36.33
C LEU A 5 -12.47 2.68 -35.22
N ASN A 6 -12.27 2.17 -33.99
CA ASN A 6 -13.18 2.45 -32.88
C ASN A 6 -12.46 3.21 -31.74
N VAL A 7 -12.78 4.50 -31.59
CA VAL A 7 -12.23 5.37 -30.54
C VAL A 7 -12.38 4.73 -29.15
N LYS A 8 -13.50 4.04 -28.87
CA LYS A 8 -13.70 3.36 -27.57
C LYS A 8 -12.66 2.26 -27.31
N SER A 9 -12.40 1.41 -28.31
CA SER A 9 -11.44 0.31 -28.19
C SER A 9 -10.02 0.83 -28.02
N LEU A 10 -9.67 1.90 -28.74
CA LEU A 10 -8.38 2.55 -28.60
C LEU A 10 -8.20 3.11 -27.18
N LEU A 11 -9.18 3.87 -26.68
CA LEU A 11 -9.13 4.43 -25.33
C LEU A 11 -9.01 3.36 -24.25
N PHE A 12 -9.75 2.26 -24.41
CA PHE A 12 -9.66 1.10 -23.52
C PHE A 12 -8.25 0.51 -23.53
N PHE A 13 -7.69 0.27 -24.72
CA PHE A 13 -6.34 -0.28 -24.87
C PHE A 13 -5.27 0.63 -24.25
N LEU A 14 -5.33 1.95 -24.52
CA LEU A 14 -4.37 2.91 -23.98
C LEU A 14 -4.40 2.91 -22.44
N PHE A 15 -5.59 2.98 -21.83
CA PHE A 15 -5.73 2.98 -20.37
C PHE A 15 -5.42 1.62 -19.74
N PHE A 16 -5.72 0.52 -20.43
CA PHE A 16 -5.34 -0.82 -19.98
C PHE A 16 -3.82 -0.96 -19.86
N VAL A 17 -3.07 -0.60 -20.91
CA VAL A 17 -1.60 -0.70 -20.89
C VAL A 17 -0.99 0.32 -19.92
N SER A 18 -1.53 1.54 -19.85
CA SER A 18 -1.07 2.56 -18.90
C SER A 18 -1.26 2.11 -17.45
N GLY A 19 -2.44 1.56 -17.11
CA GLY A 19 -2.73 1.00 -15.80
C GLY A 19 -1.85 -0.19 -15.45
N PHE A 20 -1.57 -1.06 -16.43
CA PHE A 20 -0.62 -2.17 -16.27
C PHE A 20 0.77 -1.66 -15.89
N CYS A 21 1.30 -0.69 -16.64
CA CYS A 21 2.63 -0.12 -16.41
C CYS A 21 2.69 0.64 -15.07
N GLY A 22 1.65 1.42 -14.75
CA GLY A 22 1.58 2.18 -13.49
C GLY A 22 1.74 1.30 -12.25
N LEU A 23 1.01 0.17 -12.19
CA LEU A 23 1.11 -0.77 -11.06
C LEU A 23 2.39 -1.61 -11.09
N LEU A 24 2.89 -1.94 -12.28
CA LEU A 24 4.21 -2.57 -12.45
C LEU A 24 5.29 -1.71 -11.80
N TYR A 25 5.32 -0.40 -12.11
CA TYR A 25 6.29 0.53 -11.53
C TYR A 25 6.12 0.67 -10.03
N GLN A 26 4.88 0.82 -9.54
CA GLN A 26 4.62 0.93 -8.11
C GLN A 26 5.19 -0.27 -7.34
N ILE A 27 4.97 -1.49 -7.84
CA ILE A 27 5.47 -2.72 -7.21
C ILE A 27 7.00 -2.77 -7.22
N ILE A 28 7.63 -2.51 -8.36
CA ILE A 28 9.08 -2.65 -8.49
C ILE A 28 9.80 -1.54 -7.75
N TRP A 29 9.37 -0.28 -7.85
CA TRP A 29 9.98 0.82 -7.10
C TRP A 29 9.86 0.60 -5.59
N THR A 30 8.73 0.09 -5.10
CA THR A 30 8.59 -0.28 -3.69
C THR A 30 9.60 -1.37 -3.30
N ARG A 31 9.81 -2.38 -4.15
CA ARG A 31 10.79 -3.44 -3.90
C ARG A 31 12.23 -2.92 -3.88
N ILE A 32 12.62 -2.10 -4.86
CA ILE A 32 13.97 -1.52 -4.91
C ILE A 32 14.18 -0.59 -3.70
N ALA A 33 13.15 0.16 -3.28
CA ALA A 33 13.22 0.97 -2.07
C ALA A 33 13.48 0.14 -0.80
N PHE A 34 12.87 -1.06 -0.67
CA PHE A 34 13.15 -1.96 0.46
C PHE A 34 14.57 -2.50 0.47
N VAL A 35 15.15 -2.72 -0.71
CA VAL A 35 16.54 -3.14 -0.82
C VAL A 35 17.48 -2.02 -0.42
N SER A 36 17.22 -0.80 -0.90
CA SER A 36 18.15 0.34 -0.82
C SER A 36 18.09 1.06 0.52
N PHE A 37 16.89 1.23 1.09
CA PHE A 37 16.68 2.05 2.28
C PHE A 37 16.29 1.23 3.53
N GLY A 38 16.07 -0.08 3.37
CA GLY A 38 15.70 -1.02 4.43
C GLY A 38 14.21 -1.37 4.48
N VAL A 39 13.88 -2.52 5.09
CA VAL A 39 12.51 -3.06 5.14
C VAL A 39 11.76 -2.56 6.38
N ILE A 40 11.53 -1.25 6.46
CA ILE A 40 10.78 -0.66 7.57
C ILE A 40 9.43 -0.11 7.11
N SER A 41 8.39 -0.32 7.92
CA SER A 41 7.02 0.15 7.62
C SER A 41 6.94 1.64 7.25
N PRO A 42 7.71 2.56 7.88
CA PRO A 42 7.73 3.96 7.48
C PRO A 42 8.10 4.20 6.02
N ILE A 43 9.10 3.48 5.48
CA ILE A 43 9.55 3.66 4.09
C ILE A 43 8.48 3.22 3.11
N VAL A 44 7.81 2.10 3.39
CA VAL A 44 6.66 1.61 2.60
C VAL A 44 5.58 2.68 2.53
N SER A 45 5.23 3.25 3.69
CA SER A 45 4.23 4.31 3.79
C SER A 45 4.63 5.53 2.99
N VAL A 46 5.90 5.97 3.05
CA VAL A 46 6.38 7.12 2.27
C VAL A 46 6.28 6.85 0.77
N VAL A 47 6.73 5.70 0.27
CA VAL A 47 6.67 5.39 -1.17
C VAL A 47 5.22 5.43 -1.67
N ILE A 48 4.29 4.79 -0.95
CA ILE A 48 2.88 4.79 -1.31
C ILE A 48 2.29 6.20 -1.21
N SER A 49 2.61 6.96 -0.16
CA SER A 49 2.12 8.33 0.03
C SER A 49 2.61 9.27 -1.07
N VAL A 50 3.88 9.20 -1.47
CA VAL A 50 4.45 10.00 -2.57
C VAL A 50 3.81 9.60 -3.90
N PHE A 51 3.64 8.30 -4.14
CA PHE A 51 2.99 7.80 -5.35
C PHE A 51 1.57 8.37 -5.48
N MET A 52 0.78 8.24 -4.42
CA MET A 52 -0.58 8.78 -4.36
C MET A 52 -0.60 10.32 -4.39
N LEU A 53 0.35 11.00 -3.75
CA LEU A 53 0.46 12.47 -3.80
C LEU A 53 0.74 12.96 -5.22
N GLY A 54 1.62 12.28 -5.95
CA GLY A 54 1.86 12.52 -7.36
C GLY A 54 0.58 12.35 -8.18
N LEU A 55 -0.16 11.24 -8.00
CA LEU A 55 -1.44 11.02 -8.69
C LEU A 55 -2.47 12.13 -8.38
N SER A 56 -2.56 12.55 -7.13
CA SER A 56 -3.50 13.58 -6.68
C SER A 56 -3.15 14.95 -7.27
N LEU A 57 -1.91 15.41 -7.08
CA LEU A 57 -1.47 16.72 -7.60
C LEU A 57 -1.44 16.72 -9.13
N GLY A 58 -1.03 15.62 -9.75
CA GLY A 58 -1.03 15.44 -11.20
C GLY A 58 -2.42 15.49 -11.81
N SER A 59 -3.42 14.83 -11.20
CA SER A 59 -4.80 14.87 -11.71
C SER A 59 -5.45 16.24 -11.53
N TRP A 60 -5.19 16.93 -10.42
CA TRP A 60 -5.67 18.30 -10.20
C TRP A 60 -5.00 19.30 -11.16
N ALA A 61 -3.66 19.27 -11.26
CA ALA A 61 -2.91 20.17 -12.11
C ALA A 61 -3.17 19.88 -13.60
N GLY A 62 -3.17 18.62 -14.02
CA GLY A 62 -3.48 18.21 -15.39
C GLY A 62 -4.85 18.69 -15.84
N GLY A 63 -5.87 18.59 -14.98
CA GLY A 63 -7.21 19.11 -15.28
C GLY A 63 -7.29 20.64 -15.38
N LYS A 64 -6.43 21.36 -14.63
CA LYS A 64 -6.33 22.83 -14.72
C LYS A 64 -5.52 23.28 -15.93
N TRP A 65 -4.47 22.55 -16.29
CA TRP A 65 -3.52 22.92 -17.34
C TRP A 65 -3.99 22.53 -18.74
N ILE A 66 -4.70 21.43 -18.90
CA ILE A 66 -5.06 20.96 -20.25
C ILE A 66 -5.84 21.98 -21.10
N PRO A 67 -6.80 22.77 -20.57
CA PRO A 67 -7.48 23.77 -21.38
C PRO A 67 -6.54 24.91 -21.80
N TYR A 68 -5.62 25.31 -20.91
CA TYR A 68 -4.63 26.34 -21.19
C TYR A 68 -3.58 25.86 -22.22
N LEU A 69 -3.07 24.64 -22.06
CA LEU A 69 -2.08 24.03 -22.94
C LEU A 69 -2.63 23.87 -24.36
N LYS A 70 -3.88 23.40 -24.49
CA LYS A 70 -4.59 23.34 -25.77
C LYS A 70 -4.70 24.72 -26.42
N LYS A 71 -5.17 25.73 -25.68
CA LYS A 71 -5.35 27.09 -26.20
C LYS A 71 -4.02 27.71 -26.67
N LYS A 72 -2.92 27.43 -25.98
CA LYS A 72 -1.60 28.00 -26.29
C LYS A 72 -0.89 27.33 -27.47
N THR A 73 -1.06 26.01 -27.63
CA THR A 73 -0.28 25.22 -28.60
C THR A 73 -1.08 24.78 -29.83
N SER A 74 -2.41 24.87 -29.77
CA SER A 74 -3.33 24.32 -30.79
C SER A 74 -3.15 22.81 -31.04
N PHE A 75 -2.47 22.10 -30.15
CA PHE A 75 -2.31 20.64 -30.20
C PHE A 75 -3.50 19.92 -29.55
N SER A 76 -3.81 18.72 -30.06
CA SER A 76 -4.82 17.83 -29.46
C SER A 76 -4.37 17.35 -28.08
N ALA A 77 -5.34 17.12 -27.18
CA ALA A 77 -5.10 16.61 -25.84
C ALA A 77 -4.36 15.25 -25.80
N ILE A 78 -4.49 14.42 -26.85
CA ILE A 78 -3.80 13.13 -26.93
C ILE A 78 -2.27 13.26 -27.04
N ILE A 79 -1.77 14.38 -27.57
CA ILE A 79 -0.32 14.66 -27.64
C ILE A 79 0.23 14.88 -26.23
N PHE A 80 -0.49 15.65 -25.40
CA PHE A 80 -0.10 15.87 -24.00
C PHE A 80 -0.17 14.59 -23.17
N TYR A 81 -1.13 13.71 -23.45
CA TYR A 81 -1.14 12.36 -22.91
C TYR A 81 0.11 11.57 -23.34
N GLY A 82 0.50 11.63 -24.62
CA GLY A 82 1.73 11.01 -25.11
C GLY A 82 2.99 11.51 -24.42
N PHE A 83 3.10 12.81 -24.16
CA PHE A 83 4.21 13.38 -23.38
C PHE A 83 4.22 12.89 -21.92
N ALA A 84 3.04 12.78 -21.29
CA ALA A 84 2.95 12.22 -19.95
C ALA A 84 3.45 10.76 -19.93
N GLU A 85 3.06 9.94 -20.90
CA GLU A 85 3.53 8.55 -21.04
C GLU A 85 5.05 8.46 -21.27
N ILE A 86 5.67 9.38 -22.02
CA ILE A 86 7.13 9.45 -22.17
C ILE A 86 7.80 9.70 -20.81
N ILE A 87 7.31 10.70 -20.06
CA ILE A 87 7.85 11.02 -18.73
C ILE A 87 7.75 9.78 -17.84
N ILE A 88 6.59 9.11 -17.82
CA ILE A 88 6.37 7.89 -17.04
C ILE A 88 7.37 6.79 -17.44
N GLY A 89 7.56 6.54 -18.74
CA GLY A 89 8.51 5.55 -19.26
C GLY A 89 9.96 5.84 -18.89
N LEU A 90 10.38 7.12 -18.85
CA LEU A 90 11.71 7.51 -18.38
C LEU A 90 11.93 7.18 -16.90
N GLY A 91 10.87 7.13 -16.09
CA GLY A 91 10.91 6.73 -14.70
C GLY A 91 11.46 5.31 -14.48
N ALA A 92 11.29 4.42 -15.46
CA ALA A 92 11.83 3.07 -15.43
C ALA A 92 13.37 3.04 -15.27
N PHE A 93 14.07 4.02 -15.82
CA PHE A 93 15.53 4.12 -15.78
C PHE A 93 16.02 5.13 -14.74
N ALA A 94 15.28 6.23 -14.57
CA ALA A 94 15.67 7.29 -13.65
C ALA A 94 15.53 6.87 -12.18
N VAL A 95 14.42 6.24 -11.78
CA VAL A 95 14.14 5.93 -10.37
C VAL A 95 15.18 4.98 -9.76
N PRO A 96 15.57 3.85 -10.40
CA PRO A 96 16.61 2.98 -9.84
C PRO A 96 17.94 3.69 -9.64
N ASN A 97 18.37 4.49 -10.62
CA ASN A 97 19.63 5.24 -10.53
C ASN A 97 19.59 6.28 -9.39
N LEU A 98 18.47 6.99 -9.24
CA LEU A 98 18.28 7.95 -8.16
C LEU A 98 18.25 7.27 -6.78
N PHE A 99 17.71 6.05 -6.68
CA PHE A 99 17.77 5.28 -5.44
C PHE A 99 19.18 4.83 -5.09
N THR A 100 19.98 4.39 -6.06
CA THR A 100 21.40 4.05 -5.83
C THR A 100 22.19 5.27 -5.35
N ILE A 101 21.99 6.44 -5.96
CA ILE A 101 22.59 7.70 -5.49
C ILE A 101 22.12 7.98 -4.06
N GLY A 102 20.82 7.84 -3.80
CA GLY A 102 20.21 7.99 -2.49
C GLY A 102 20.82 7.10 -1.41
N GLU A 103 20.97 5.81 -1.70
CA GLU A 103 21.60 4.84 -0.82
C GLU A 103 23.03 5.29 -0.48
N THR A 104 23.85 5.61 -1.48
CA THR A 104 25.24 6.06 -1.23
C THR A 104 25.34 7.31 -0.37
N LEU A 105 24.41 8.26 -0.52
CA LEU A 105 24.36 9.49 0.29
C LEU A 105 23.91 9.23 1.73
N LEU A 106 23.08 8.21 1.96
CA LEU A 106 22.52 7.88 3.28
C LEU A 106 23.33 6.82 4.03
N LEU A 107 24.19 6.07 3.35
CA LEU A 107 25.08 5.08 3.97
C LEU A 107 25.92 5.66 5.12
N PRO A 108 26.44 6.90 5.11
CA PRO A 108 27.20 7.44 6.24
C PRO A 108 26.35 7.76 7.47
N LEU A 109 25.04 7.92 7.31
CA LEU A 109 24.14 8.31 8.40
C LEU A 109 23.91 7.12 9.35
N GLY A 110 23.65 7.43 10.63
CA GLY A 110 23.58 6.47 11.73
C GLY A 110 22.45 5.42 11.62
N GLU A 111 21.78 5.14 12.73
CA GLU A 111 20.75 4.09 12.80
C GLU A 111 19.54 4.37 11.90
N ILE A 112 18.91 3.29 11.42
CA ILE A 112 17.76 3.36 10.50
C ILE A 112 16.53 4.02 11.15
N ASN A 113 16.44 3.96 12.47
CA ASN A 113 15.36 4.55 13.25
C ASN A 113 15.65 6.01 13.66
N SER A 114 16.78 6.58 13.24
CA SER A 114 17.06 7.99 13.51
C SER A 114 16.13 8.90 12.70
N SER A 115 15.58 9.93 13.35
CA SER A 115 14.69 10.90 12.68
C SER A 115 15.34 11.54 11.46
N GLN A 116 16.65 11.77 11.52
CA GLN A 116 17.43 12.33 10.42
C GLN A 116 17.49 11.37 9.22
N TYR A 117 17.79 10.08 9.44
CA TYR A 117 17.81 9.09 8.37
C TYR A 117 16.42 8.96 7.73
N LEU A 118 15.36 8.85 8.55
CA LEU A 118 13.99 8.71 8.05
C LEU A 118 13.56 9.93 7.23
N PHE A 119 13.88 11.14 7.68
CA PHE A 119 13.54 12.37 6.95
C PHE A 119 14.28 12.47 5.62
N LEU A 120 15.60 12.24 5.60
CA LEU A 120 16.40 12.32 4.37
C LEU A 120 16.05 11.19 3.39
N SER A 121 15.80 9.97 3.89
CA SER A 121 15.28 8.87 3.08
C SER A 121 13.95 9.25 2.45
N ALA A 122 13.03 9.84 3.21
CA ALA A 122 11.74 10.26 2.70
C ALA A 122 11.85 11.36 1.64
N LEU A 123 12.77 12.31 1.82
CA LEU A 123 13.04 13.38 0.85
C LEU A 123 13.58 12.80 -0.47
N ILE A 124 14.58 11.92 -0.40
CA ILE A 124 15.18 11.29 -1.57
C ILE A 124 14.18 10.42 -2.32
N LEU A 125 13.44 9.56 -1.60
CA LEU A 125 12.36 8.75 -2.18
C LEU A 125 11.29 9.62 -2.83
N GLY A 126 10.90 10.70 -2.14
CA GLY A 126 9.96 11.70 -2.60
C GLY A 126 10.37 12.32 -3.93
N LEU A 127 11.55 12.93 -3.97
CA LEU A 127 12.07 13.61 -5.15
C LEU A 127 12.31 12.66 -6.33
N SER A 128 12.66 11.40 -6.04
CA SER A 128 12.94 10.41 -7.08
C SER A 128 11.67 9.93 -7.79
N ILE A 129 10.59 9.69 -7.05
CA ILE A 129 9.37 9.07 -7.59
C ILE A 129 8.33 10.12 -8.02
N PHE A 130 8.27 11.25 -7.31
CA PHE A 130 7.21 12.25 -7.47
C PHE A 130 6.98 12.76 -8.91
N PRO A 131 8.01 13.10 -9.71
CA PRO A 131 7.79 13.61 -11.07
C PRO A 131 7.04 12.62 -11.97
N PHE A 132 7.36 11.33 -11.83
CA PHE A 132 6.76 10.27 -12.63
C PHE A 132 5.32 9.99 -12.19
N CYS A 133 5.06 9.97 -10.88
CA CYS A 133 3.71 9.82 -10.35
C CYS A 133 2.82 11.04 -10.64
N PHE A 134 3.41 12.24 -10.67
CA PHE A 134 2.72 13.45 -11.12
C PHE A 134 2.28 13.33 -12.58
N ALA A 135 3.14 12.82 -13.47
CA ALA A 135 2.79 12.53 -14.85
C ALA A 135 1.68 11.46 -14.94
N MET A 136 1.76 10.38 -14.16
CA MET A 136 0.69 9.37 -14.05
C MET A 136 -0.65 9.99 -13.64
N GLY A 137 -0.66 10.94 -12.71
CA GLY A 137 -1.88 11.63 -12.29
C GLY A 137 -2.53 12.45 -13.40
N ALA A 138 -1.72 13.08 -14.25
CA ALA A 138 -2.19 13.94 -15.34
C ALA A 138 -2.85 13.17 -16.50
N THR A 139 -2.63 11.86 -16.61
CA THR A 139 -3.15 11.00 -17.69
C THR A 139 -4.67 11.03 -17.82
N TYR A 140 -5.41 10.96 -16.70
CA TYR A 140 -6.88 10.97 -16.68
C TYR A 140 -7.46 12.28 -17.25
N PRO A 141 -7.11 13.47 -16.73
CA PRO A 141 -7.60 14.73 -17.30
C PRO A 141 -7.22 14.94 -18.77
N PHE A 142 -6.01 14.54 -19.18
CA PHE A 142 -5.58 14.66 -20.58
C PHE A 142 -6.44 13.80 -21.49
N MET A 143 -6.70 12.55 -21.11
CA MET A 143 -7.55 11.69 -21.92
C MET A 143 -9.00 12.13 -21.93
N MET A 144 -9.54 12.62 -20.80
CA MET A 144 -10.89 13.16 -20.77
C MET A 144 -11.05 14.37 -21.70
N ALA A 145 -10.03 15.22 -21.80
CA ALA A 145 -10.05 16.33 -22.76
C ALA A 145 -10.02 15.84 -24.22
N PHE A 146 -9.31 14.74 -24.50
CA PHE A 146 -9.33 14.10 -25.82
C PHE A 146 -10.68 13.44 -26.15
N VAL A 147 -11.36 12.84 -25.14
CA VAL A 147 -12.71 12.31 -25.31
C VAL A 147 -13.70 13.40 -25.71
N GLN A 148 -13.58 14.60 -25.12
CA GLN A 148 -14.37 15.76 -25.51
C GLN A 148 -14.08 16.19 -26.96
N GLU A 149 -12.82 16.20 -27.38
CA GLU A 149 -12.42 16.51 -28.77
C GLU A 149 -12.98 15.50 -29.78
N SER A 150 -13.01 14.22 -29.41
CA SER A 150 -13.46 13.13 -30.28
C SER A 150 -14.98 13.10 -30.52
N LYS A 151 -15.72 14.12 -30.03
CA LYS A 151 -17.20 14.23 -30.09
C LYS A 151 -17.92 12.99 -29.57
N TRP A 152 -17.29 12.24 -28.68
CA TRP A 152 -17.93 11.09 -28.05
C TRP A 152 -18.84 11.61 -26.93
N GLU A 153 -20.15 11.63 -27.19
CA GLU A 153 -21.21 12.15 -26.30
C GLU A 153 -21.47 11.29 -25.05
N GLU A 154 -20.43 10.79 -24.38
CA GLU A 154 -20.56 10.03 -23.14
C GLU A 154 -20.07 10.90 -21.97
N ARG A 155 -20.99 11.61 -21.30
CA ARG A 155 -20.70 12.41 -20.09
C ARG A 155 -20.15 11.59 -18.90
N THR A 156 -20.13 10.26 -19.02
CA THR A 156 -19.59 9.28 -18.06
C THR A 156 -18.30 8.64 -18.60
N SER A 157 -17.44 9.47 -19.18
CA SER A 157 -16.14 9.05 -19.72
C SER A 157 -15.14 8.67 -18.64
N PHE A 158 -15.23 9.24 -17.42
CA PHE A 158 -14.32 8.91 -16.33
C PHE A 158 -14.51 7.46 -15.86
N SER A 159 -15.74 7.02 -15.56
CA SER A 159 -15.95 5.62 -15.15
C SER A 159 -15.54 4.60 -16.23
N TYR A 160 -15.61 4.96 -17.52
CA TYR A 160 -15.08 4.13 -18.60
C TYR A 160 -13.57 3.95 -18.50
N LEU A 161 -12.85 5.06 -18.45
CA LEU A 161 -11.40 5.09 -18.40
C LEU A 161 -10.89 4.47 -17.09
N TYR A 162 -11.57 4.74 -15.97
CA TYR A 162 -11.26 4.16 -14.67
C TYR A 162 -11.38 2.65 -14.67
N LEU A 163 -12.43 2.09 -15.31
CA LEU A 163 -12.58 0.64 -15.44
C LEU A 163 -11.46 0.02 -16.28
N ALA A 164 -11.12 0.63 -17.43
CA ALA A 164 -10.06 0.13 -18.31
C ALA A 164 -8.69 0.12 -17.59
N ASN A 165 -8.36 1.23 -16.92
CA ASN A 165 -7.13 1.36 -16.14
C ASN A 165 -7.10 0.40 -14.95
N GLY A 166 -8.21 0.22 -14.24
CA GLY A 166 -8.27 -0.73 -13.12
C GLY A 166 -8.06 -2.18 -13.56
N ILE A 167 -8.60 -2.58 -14.73
CA ILE A 167 -8.38 -3.93 -15.29
C ILE A 167 -6.90 -4.08 -15.63
N GLY A 168 -6.32 -3.11 -16.34
CA GLY A 168 -4.89 -3.06 -16.64
C GLY A 168 -4.02 -3.18 -15.39
N ALA A 169 -4.30 -2.37 -14.38
CA ALA A 169 -3.64 -2.36 -13.07
C ALA A 169 -3.71 -3.71 -12.34
N THR A 170 -4.85 -4.40 -12.41
CA THR A 170 -5.03 -5.74 -11.81
C THR A 170 -4.16 -6.77 -12.51
N PHE A 171 -4.17 -6.80 -13.85
CA PHE A 171 -3.28 -7.67 -14.61
C PHE A 171 -1.81 -7.32 -14.37
N GLY A 172 -1.47 -6.02 -14.32
CA GLY A 172 -0.13 -5.53 -14.01
C GLY A 172 0.34 -6.02 -12.65
N THR A 173 -0.51 -5.98 -11.63
CA THR A 173 -0.18 -6.45 -10.29
C THR A 173 0.12 -7.95 -10.26
N ILE A 174 -0.76 -8.77 -10.84
CA ILE A 174 -0.64 -10.23 -10.82
C ILE A 174 0.54 -10.69 -11.68
N ILE A 175 0.61 -10.23 -12.93
CA ILE A 175 1.65 -10.64 -13.89
C ILE A 175 3.02 -10.15 -13.45
N THR A 176 3.14 -8.92 -12.93
CA THR A 176 4.43 -8.40 -12.45
C THR A 176 4.94 -9.22 -11.27
N ALA A 177 4.09 -9.42 -10.25
CA ALA A 177 4.52 -10.06 -9.01
C ALA A 177 4.83 -11.55 -9.18
N VAL A 178 4.05 -12.27 -9.99
CA VAL A 178 4.17 -13.73 -10.12
C VAL A 178 5.05 -14.16 -11.28
N PHE A 179 5.10 -13.39 -12.38
CA PHE A 179 5.77 -13.84 -13.60
C PHE A 179 6.95 -12.97 -14.01
N LEU A 180 6.74 -11.66 -14.16
CA LEU A 180 7.79 -10.80 -14.72
C LEU A 180 8.98 -10.66 -13.77
N VAL A 181 8.74 -10.40 -12.48
CA VAL A 181 9.82 -10.27 -11.51
C VAL A 181 10.61 -11.58 -11.37
N GLU A 182 9.94 -12.74 -11.36
CA GLU A 182 10.61 -14.04 -11.23
C GLU A 182 11.44 -14.42 -12.46
N LYS A 183 10.94 -14.13 -13.67
CA LYS A 183 11.62 -14.52 -14.92
C LYS A 183 12.63 -13.49 -15.43
N LEU A 184 12.29 -12.21 -15.33
CA LEU A 184 13.06 -11.13 -15.93
C LEU A 184 13.93 -10.39 -14.89
N GLY A 185 13.61 -10.48 -13.60
CA GLY A 185 14.24 -9.66 -12.56
C GLY A 185 13.75 -8.20 -12.59
N PHE A 186 14.23 -7.37 -11.66
CA PHE A 186 13.72 -6.00 -11.49
C PHE A 186 14.02 -5.09 -12.70
N SER A 187 15.27 -5.04 -13.19
CA SER A 187 15.69 -4.11 -14.24
C SER A 187 15.03 -4.39 -15.59
N ASN A 188 14.94 -5.66 -15.99
CA ASN A 188 14.31 -6.01 -17.27
C ASN A 188 12.79 -5.83 -17.21
N THR A 189 12.17 -6.04 -16.04
CA THR A 189 10.74 -5.77 -15.88
C THR A 189 10.43 -4.28 -15.99
N LEU A 190 11.27 -3.40 -15.45
CA LEU A 190 11.16 -1.95 -15.64
C LEU A 190 11.29 -1.58 -17.13
N THR A 191 12.25 -2.20 -17.83
CA THR A 191 12.44 -1.98 -19.27
C THR A 191 11.23 -2.44 -20.09
N PHE A 192 10.58 -3.55 -19.70
CA PHE A 192 9.33 -4.00 -20.30
C PHE A 192 8.19 -2.99 -20.11
N GLY A 193 8.05 -2.44 -18.90
CA GLY A 193 7.13 -1.34 -18.64
C GLY A 193 7.42 -0.13 -19.52
N ALA A 194 8.69 0.28 -19.63
CA ALA A 194 9.12 1.43 -20.41
C ALA A 194 8.77 1.27 -21.89
N PHE A 195 8.97 0.07 -22.44
CA PHE A 195 8.56 -0.27 -23.79
C PHE A 195 7.05 -0.09 -23.98
N GLY A 196 6.23 -0.50 -23.01
CA GLY A 196 4.79 -0.25 -22.99
C GLY A 196 4.45 1.23 -23.06
N ASN A 197 5.01 2.05 -22.17
CA ASN A 197 4.75 3.50 -22.15
C ASN A 197 5.24 4.21 -23.42
N PHE A 198 6.43 3.89 -23.93
CA PHE A 198 6.92 4.49 -25.18
C PHE A 198 6.10 4.06 -26.40
N SER A 199 5.60 2.83 -26.44
CA SER A 199 4.66 2.37 -27.46
C SER A 199 3.34 3.15 -27.40
N LEU A 200 2.80 3.37 -26.20
CA LEU A 200 1.61 4.21 -26.01
C LEU A 200 1.84 5.65 -26.46
N ALA A 201 2.97 6.24 -26.07
CA ALA A 201 3.34 7.59 -26.46
C ALA A 201 3.43 7.72 -27.98
N LEU A 202 4.08 6.77 -28.66
CA LEU A 202 4.18 6.76 -30.12
C LEU A 202 2.81 6.71 -30.79
N ILE A 203 1.91 5.82 -30.33
CA ILE A 203 0.53 5.72 -30.85
C ILE A 203 -0.22 7.06 -30.68
N CYS A 204 -0.08 7.68 -29.50
CA CYS A 204 -0.75 8.94 -29.17
C CYS A 204 -0.23 10.11 -29.99
N LEU A 205 1.09 10.20 -30.18
CA LEU A 205 1.72 11.23 -31.01
C LEU A 205 1.32 11.08 -32.47
N ILE A 206 1.41 9.88 -33.04
CA ILE A 206 0.98 9.61 -34.42
C ILE A 206 -0.48 10.06 -34.58
N LYS A 207 -1.38 9.60 -33.72
CA LYS A 207 -2.80 9.96 -33.81
C LYS A 207 -3.04 11.47 -33.67
N GLY A 208 -2.36 12.12 -32.73
CA GLY A 208 -2.49 13.56 -32.51
C GLY A 208 -2.00 14.44 -33.66
N PHE A 209 -1.06 13.95 -34.47
CA PHE A 209 -0.63 14.64 -35.69
C PHE A 209 -1.55 14.41 -36.90
N TYR A 210 -2.23 13.25 -36.96
CA TYR A 210 -3.19 12.93 -38.03
C TYR A 210 -4.56 13.61 -37.82
N ASP A 211 -5.08 13.61 -36.60
CA ASP A 211 -6.36 14.24 -36.25
C ASP A 211 -6.14 15.72 -35.86
N ARG A 212 -6.12 16.63 -36.85
CA ARG A 212 -6.13 18.08 -36.54
C ARG A 212 -7.42 18.45 -35.81
N PRO A 213 -7.34 19.30 -34.75
CA PRO A 213 -8.53 19.75 -34.06
C PRO A 213 -9.44 20.51 -35.03
N SER A 214 -10.65 19.98 -35.26
CA SER A 214 -11.70 20.73 -35.92
C SER A 214 -12.10 21.92 -35.03
N PRO A 215 -12.37 23.11 -35.60
CA PRO A 215 -12.76 24.28 -34.82
C PRO A 215 -13.95 23.97 -33.89
N GLU A 216 -13.88 24.49 -32.66
CA GLU A 216 -14.96 24.39 -31.66
C GLU A 216 -16.25 24.95 -32.25
N VAL A 217 -17.17 24.06 -32.63
CA VAL A 217 -18.58 24.42 -32.80
C VAL A 217 -19.21 24.19 -31.44
N GLU A 218 -19.65 25.27 -30.77
CA GLU A 218 -20.52 25.20 -29.59
C GLU A 218 -21.75 24.35 -29.96
N GLN A 219 -21.75 23.09 -29.55
CA GLN A 219 -22.93 22.25 -29.68
C GLN A 219 -23.87 22.54 -28.50
N PRO A 220 -25.19 22.67 -28.75
CA PRO A 220 -26.16 22.93 -27.71
C PRO A 220 -26.06 21.85 -26.63
N ILE A 221 -26.02 22.26 -25.37
CA ILE A 221 -26.08 21.37 -24.21
C ILE A 221 -27.44 20.67 -24.23
N LEU A 222 -27.54 19.50 -24.88
CA LEU A 222 -28.77 18.70 -24.82
C LEU A 222 -29.06 18.32 -23.35
N PRO A 223 -30.34 18.38 -22.92
CA PRO A 223 -30.73 18.03 -21.57
C PRO A 223 -30.37 16.58 -21.22
N SER A 224 -29.97 16.37 -19.97
CA SER A 224 -29.30 15.19 -19.44
C SER A 224 -30.10 13.89 -19.56
N LYS A 225 -29.47 12.80 -20.05
CA LYS A 225 -29.92 11.41 -19.83
C LYS A 225 -29.68 10.89 -18.40
N ILE A 226 -28.99 11.66 -17.56
CA ILE A 226 -28.88 11.39 -16.12
C ILE A 226 -30.06 12.12 -15.48
N SER A 227 -31.11 11.41 -15.09
CA SER A 227 -32.14 12.03 -14.25
C SER A 227 -31.48 12.43 -12.92
N ILE A 228 -31.40 13.74 -12.69
CA ILE A 228 -30.98 14.32 -11.42
C ILE A 228 -32.10 14.03 -10.42
N MET A 229 -32.03 12.86 -9.77
CA MET A 229 -33.05 12.44 -8.80
C MET A 229 -32.43 11.99 -7.47
N GLU A 230 -31.38 12.66 -7.02
CA GLU A 230 -30.86 12.57 -5.64
C GLU A 230 -30.69 14.00 -5.09
N ASN A 231 -31.77 14.55 -4.54
CA ASN A 231 -31.88 15.98 -4.16
C ASN A 231 -31.23 16.34 -2.81
N TRP A 232 -30.85 15.38 -1.96
CA TRP A 232 -30.55 15.68 -0.55
C TRP A 232 -29.06 15.61 -0.18
N LEU A 233 -28.30 14.62 -0.70
CA LEU A 233 -26.84 14.56 -0.51
C LEU A 233 -26.07 15.49 -1.48
N LEU A 234 -26.66 15.80 -2.63
CA LEU A 234 -26.00 16.48 -3.77
C LEU A 234 -26.23 17.99 -3.87
N ASN A 235 -27.04 18.60 -3.00
CA ASN A 235 -27.37 20.04 -3.14
C ASN A 235 -26.21 20.99 -2.78
N LYS A 236 -25.02 20.46 -2.42
CA LYS A 236 -23.78 21.24 -2.25
C LYS A 236 -22.60 20.40 -2.73
N LYS A 237 -21.90 20.83 -3.81
CA LYS A 237 -20.65 20.20 -4.31
C LYS A 237 -19.65 19.85 -3.19
N SER A 238 -19.62 20.65 -2.13
CA SER A 238 -18.81 20.45 -0.92
C SER A 238 -19.06 19.10 -0.22
N ARG A 239 -20.30 18.59 -0.21
CA ARG A 239 -20.64 17.31 0.45
C ARG A 239 -20.14 16.12 -0.36
N THR A 240 -20.26 16.15 -1.69
CA THR A 240 -19.70 15.09 -2.55
C THR A 240 -18.18 15.00 -2.41
N TYR A 241 -17.49 16.14 -2.33
CA TYR A 241 -16.05 16.15 -2.06
C TYR A 241 -15.71 15.58 -0.68
N LEU A 242 -16.52 15.86 0.35
CA LEU A 242 -16.33 15.27 1.68
C LEU A 242 -16.55 13.75 1.67
N VAL A 243 -17.57 13.25 0.97
CA VAL A 243 -17.78 11.80 0.82
C VAL A 243 -16.62 11.16 0.06
N LEU A 244 -16.16 11.76 -1.04
CA LEU A 244 -14.99 11.29 -1.80
C LEU A 244 -13.72 11.26 -0.94
N PHE A 245 -13.50 12.28 -0.12
CA PHE A 245 -12.38 12.32 0.81
C PHE A 245 -12.47 11.19 1.85
N ILE A 246 -13.65 10.99 2.45
CA ILE A 246 -13.90 9.93 3.44
C ILE A 246 -13.74 8.55 2.82
N THR A 247 -14.24 8.32 1.60
CA THR A 247 -14.09 7.04 0.89
C THR A 247 -12.62 6.75 0.61
N GLY A 248 -11.86 7.74 0.15
CA GLY A 248 -10.42 7.62 -0.04
C GLY A 248 -9.70 7.29 1.27
N LEU A 249 -9.96 8.08 2.32
CA LEU A 249 -9.32 7.95 3.64
C LEU A 249 -9.57 6.58 4.26
N THR A 250 -10.83 6.19 4.36
CA THR A 250 -11.19 4.94 5.04
C THR A 250 -10.82 3.72 4.21
N SER A 251 -10.93 3.76 2.88
CA SER A 251 -10.61 2.58 2.05
C SER A 251 -9.14 2.18 2.14
N LEU A 252 -8.20 3.11 1.95
CA LEU A 252 -6.77 2.80 2.03
C LEU A 252 -6.30 2.63 3.49
N ALA A 253 -6.91 3.32 4.47
CA ALA A 253 -6.64 3.06 5.88
C ALA A 253 -7.06 1.64 6.30
N MET A 254 -8.24 1.19 5.86
CA MET A 254 -8.73 -0.16 6.14
C MET A 254 -7.86 -1.20 5.44
N GLU A 255 -7.40 -0.96 4.22
CA GLU A 255 -6.47 -1.85 3.51
C GLU A 255 -5.20 -2.13 4.33
N VAL A 256 -4.52 -1.10 4.83
CA VAL A 256 -3.33 -1.25 5.68
C VAL A 256 -3.66 -1.98 6.98
N THR A 257 -4.84 -1.70 7.54
CA THR A 257 -5.30 -2.34 8.78
C THR A 257 -5.60 -3.83 8.55
N TRP A 258 -6.17 -4.20 7.41
CA TRP A 258 -6.41 -5.60 7.03
C TRP A 258 -5.11 -6.35 6.79
N ILE A 259 -4.12 -5.73 6.13
CA ILE A 259 -2.80 -6.35 5.94
C ILE A 259 -2.21 -6.75 7.30
N ARG A 260 -2.21 -5.83 8.28
CA ARG A 260 -1.72 -6.14 9.63
C ARG A 260 -2.62 -7.15 10.37
N GLY A 261 -3.94 -7.00 10.28
CA GLY A 261 -4.90 -7.87 10.97
C GLY A 261 -4.96 -9.30 10.45
N PHE A 262 -4.72 -9.51 9.16
CA PHE A 262 -4.80 -10.82 8.51
C PHE A 262 -3.45 -11.54 8.46
N THR A 263 -2.34 -10.84 8.75
CA THR A 263 -0.98 -11.42 8.80
C THR A 263 -0.89 -12.74 9.59
N PRO A 264 -1.57 -12.93 10.75
CA PRO A 264 -1.50 -14.19 11.49
C PRO A 264 -1.98 -15.42 10.72
N VAL A 265 -2.89 -15.23 9.74
CA VAL A 265 -3.48 -16.31 8.92
C VAL A 265 -2.83 -16.37 7.55
N VAL A 266 -2.69 -15.22 6.89
CA VAL A 266 -2.13 -15.12 5.52
C VAL A 266 -0.60 -15.25 5.52
N LYS A 267 0.04 -15.11 6.68
CA LYS A 267 1.49 -15.10 6.91
C LYS A 267 2.18 -13.88 6.28
N THR A 268 3.48 -13.73 6.52
CA THR A 268 4.35 -12.64 6.01
C THR A 268 4.93 -12.93 4.62
N THR A 269 4.20 -13.63 3.75
CA THR A 269 4.70 -13.97 2.41
C THR A 269 4.44 -12.84 1.41
N ILE A 270 5.23 -12.80 0.33
CA ILE A 270 5.00 -11.86 -0.80
C ILE A 270 3.60 -12.04 -1.40
N TYR A 271 3.14 -13.30 -1.44
CA TYR A 271 1.82 -13.67 -1.94
C TYR A 271 0.69 -13.16 -1.03
N ALA A 272 0.92 -13.02 0.27
CA ALA A 272 -0.08 -12.55 1.23
C ALA A 272 -0.51 -11.11 0.95
N PHE A 273 0.45 -10.20 0.80
CA PHE A 273 0.20 -8.81 0.46
C PHE A 273 -0.47 -8.69 -0.92
N ALA A 274 0.06 -9.42 -1.91
CA ALA A 274 -0.49 -9.41 -3.26
C ALA A 274 -1.94 -9.93 -3.29
N ALA A 275 -2.30 -10.93 -2.48
CA ALA A 275 -3.65 -11.47 -2.43
C ALA A 275 -4.68 -10.47 -1.89
N ILE A 276 -4.34 -9.74 -0.82
CA ILE A 276 -5.24 -8.71 -0.24
C ILE A 276 -5.44 -7.59 -1.26
N LEU A 277 -4.35 -7.06 -1.83
CA LEU A 277 -4.39 -6.00 -2.83
C LEU A 277 -5.16 -6.43 -4.09
N ALA A 278 -4.91 -7.64 -4.60
CA ALA A 278 -5.61 -8.18 -5.76
C ALA A 278 -7.12 -8.34 -5.48
N THR A 279 -7.49 -8.81 -4.28
CA THR A 279 -8.89 -8.94 -3.87
C THR A 279 -9.57 -7.57 -3.78
N TYR A 280 -8.88 -6.57 -3.20
CA TYR A 280 -9.36 -5.18 -3.13
C TYR A 280 -9.58 -4.58 -4.53
N LEU A 281 -8.58 -4.69 -5.43
CA LEU A 281 -8.66 -4.18 -6.80
C LEU A 281 -9.74 -4.90 -7.61
N PHE A 282 -9.83 -6.22 -7.50
CA PHE A 282 -10.85 -7.01 -8.18
C PHE A 282 -12.27 -6.65 -7.70
N ALA A 283 -12.47 -6.50 -6.40
CA ALA A 283 -13.75 -6.11 -5.84
C ALA A 283 -14.17 -4.69 -6.27
N THR A 284 -13.25 -3.73 -6.24
CA THR A 284 -13.51 -2.35 -6.68
C THR A 284 -13.81 -2.29 -8.18
N LEU A 285 -13.18 -3.14 -9.00
CA LEU A 285 -13.50 -3.32 -10.41
C LEU A 285 -14.90 -3.88 -10.64
N LEU A 286 -15.31 -4.91 -9.91
CA LEU A 286 -16.67 -5.46 -9.98
C LEU A 286 -17.71 -4.39 -9.64
N GLY A 287 -17.45 -3.58 -8.61
CA GLY A 287 -18.28 -2.42 -8.27
C GLY A 287 -18.37 -1.39 -9.39
N SER A 288 -17.23 -1.04 -9.99
CA SER A 288 -17.15 -0.07 -11.10
C SER A 288 -17.90 -0.58 -12.34
N GLN A 289 -17.75 -1.87 -12.67
CA GLN A 289 -18.47 -2.50 -13.77
C GLN A 289 -19.97 -2.58 -13.49
N TRP A 290 -20.37 -2.86 -12.26
CA TRP A 290 -21.78 -2.85 -11.85
C TRP A 290 -22.39 -1.45 -11.97
N TYR A 291 -21.67 -0.40 -11.57
CA TYR A 291 -22.09 0.98 -11.78
C TYR A 291 -22.37 1.25 -13.27
N ARG A 292 -21.43 0.91 -14.15
CA ARG A 292 -21.60 1.12 -15.60
C ARG A 292 -22.76 0.32 -16.21
N ARG A 293 -22.95 -0.93 -15.78
CA ARG A 293 -24.12 -1.74 -16.20
C ARG A 293 -25.44 -1.09 -15.78
N ASN A 294 -25.50 -0.55 -14.55
CA ASN A 294 -26.69 0.14 -14.04
C ASN A 294 -26.91 1.48 -14.72
N LEU A 295 -25.84 2.21 -15.04
CA LEU A 295 -25.89 3.45 -15.80
C LEU A 295 -26.46 3.23 -17.19
N ASN A 296 -25.99 2.19 -17.91
CA ASN A 296 -26.53 1.82 -19.23
C ASN A 296 -28.03 1.44 -19.17
N LYS A 297 -28.47 0.88 -18.04
CA LYS A 297 -29.88 0.54 -17.76
C LYS A 297 -30.68 1.69 -17.12
N GLN A 298 -30.07 2.87 -16.92
CA GLN A 298 -30.66 4.04 -16.23
C GLN A 298 -31.22 3.74 -14.82
N LYS A 299 -30.68 2.73 -14.14
CA LYS A 299 -31.11 2.28 -12.80
C LYS A 299 -29.94 2.34 -11.80
N THR A 300 -29.42 3.53 -11.54
CA THR A 300 -28.31 3.71 -10.58
C THR A 300 -28.76 3.54 -9.13
N ILE A 301 -27.91 2.95 -8.29
CA ILE A 301 -28.20 2.77 -6.87
C ILE A 301 -28.01 4.10 -6.12
N PRO A 302 -28.95 4.51 -5.25
CA PRO A 302 -28.81 5.71 -4.43
C PRO A 302 -27.53 5.78 -3.62
N THR A 303 -26.90 6.95 -3.55
CA THR A 303 -25.63 7.17 -2.81
C THR A 303 -25.77 6.78 -1.34
N LEU A 304 -26.89 7.15 -0.72
CA LEU A 304 -27.15 6.82 0.69
C LEU A 304 -27.25 5.31 0.94
N LYS A 305 -27.78 4.52 -0.02
CA LYS A 305 -27.81 3.06 0.10
C LYS A 305 -26.40 2.48 0.10
N LEU A 306 -25.52 2.98 -0.77
CA LEU A 306 -24.13 2.54 -0.85
C LEU A 306 -23.35 2.90 0.41
N VAL A 307 -23.54 4.10 0.96
CA VAL A 307 -22.93 4.52 2.23
C VAL A 307 -23.41 3.62 3.39
N GLY A 308 -24.70 3.28 3.44
CA GLY A 308 -25.25 2.36 4.42
C GLY A 308 -24.70 0.93 4.30
N ILE A 309 -24.53 0.43 3.06
CA ILE A 309 -23.87 -0.85 2.78
C ILE A 309 -22.41 -0.80 3.24
N CYS A 310 -21.68 0.28 2.95
CA CYS A 310 -20.30 0.46 3.42
C CYS A 310 -20.23 0.47 4.95
N PHE A 311 -21.15 1.15 5.64
CA PHE A 311 -21.21 1.16 7.10
C PHE A 311 -21.39 -0.24 7.68
N LEU A 312 -22.33 -1.03 7.14
CA LEU A 312 -22.60 -2.37 7.63
C LEU A 312 -21.45 -3.34 7.36
N PHE A 313 -20.95 -3.38 6.11
CA PHE A 313 -19.94 -4.35 5.70
C PHE A 313 -18.51 -3.99 6.13
N ALA A 314 -18.27 -2.76 6.60
CA ALA A 314 -16.99 -2.40 7.22
C ALA A 314 -16.66 -3.26 8.46
N PHE A 315 -17.68 -3.76 9.17
CA PHE A 315 -17.50 -4.62 10.33
C PHE A 315 -17.31 -6.10 9.98
N PHE A 316 -17.67 -6.52 8.75
CA PHE A 316 -17.64 -7.94 8.38
C PHE A 316 -16.25 -8.60 8.49
N PRO A 317 -15.14 -7.93 8.07
CA PRO A 317 -13.79 -8.41 8.34
C PRO A 317 -13.48 -8.66 9.82
N ILE A 318 -14.01 -7.82 10.72
CA ILE A 318 -13.79 -7.94 12.17
C ILE A 318 -14.39 -9.26 12.66
N PHE A 319 -15.65 -9.54 12.30
CA PHE A 319 -16.34 -10.77 12.68
C PHE A 319 -15.59 -12.02 12.19
N VAL A 320 -15.18 -12.04 10.92
CA VAL A 320 -14.47 -13.19 10.34
C VAL A 320 -13.07 -13.36 10.94
N SER A 321 -12.42 -12.26 11.36
CA SER A 321 -11.10 -12.29 12.01
C SER A 321 -11.10 -12.72 13.47
N THR A 322 -12.17 -13.35 13.96
CA THR A 322 -12.25 -13.84 15.34
C THR A 322 -11.53 -15.20 15.46
N PRO A 323 -10.66 -15.43 16.46
CA PRO A 323 -9.98 -16.71 16.64
C PRO A 323 -10.93 -17.92 16.75
N ASP A 324 -12.11 -17.73 17.33
CA ASP A 324 -13.13 -18.78 17.56
C ASP A 324 -13.65 -19.42 16.26
N ILE A 325 -13.56 -18.72 15.13
CA ILE A 325 -14.06 -19.18 13.83
C ILE A 325 -12.97 -19.94 13.04
N HIS A 326 -11.73 -19.97 13.52
CA HIS A 326 -10.57 -20.54 12.80
C HIS A 326 -10.48 -20.02 11.35
N PRO A 327 -10.32 -18.70 11.14
CA PRO A 327 -10.39 -18.10 9.82
C PRO A 327 -9.37 -18.68 8.84
N THR A 328 -9.85 -18.98 7.64
CA THR A 328 -9.02 -19.36 6.49
C THR A 328 -8.74 -18.16 5.59
N VAL A 329 -7.69 -18.24 4.76
CA VAL A 329 -7.34 -17.18 3.81
C VAL A 329 -8.53 -16.79 2.91
N PRO A 330 -9.27 -17.73 2.28
CA PRO A 330 -10.43 -17.38 1.46
C PRO A 330 -11.55 -16.68 2.24
N MET A 331 -11.76 -17.03 3.52
CA MET A 331 -12.77 -16.37 4.36
C MET A 331 -12.40 -14.91 4.63
N LEU A 332 -11.13 -14.64 4.97
CA LEU A 332 -10.66 -13.28 5.21
C LEU A 332 -10.72 -12.43 3.95
N LEU A 333 -10.29 -12.96 2.80
CA LEU A 333 -10.39 -12.27 1.51
C LEU A 333 -11.86 -12.06 1.10
N GLY A 334 -12.73 -13.06 1.32
CA GLY A 334 -14.17 -12.94 1.08
C GLY A 334 -14.83 -11.87 1.95
N SER A 335 -14.32 -11.65 3.17
CA SER A 335 -14.88 -10.69 4.11
C SER A 335 -14.75 -9.22 3.67
N ILE A 336 -13.74 -8.89 2.86
CA ILE A 336 -13.52 -7.52 2.38
C ILE A 336 -14.29 -7.22 1.08
N LEU A 337 -14.73 -8.25 0.34
CA LEU A 337 -15.38 -8.11 -0.97
C LEU A 337 -16.61 -7.19 -0.95
N PRO A 338 -17.61 -7.36 -0.06
CA PRO A 338 -18.85 -6.58 -0.13
C PRO A 338 -18.61 -5.08 0.07
N PHE A 339 -17.72 -4.74 1.00
CA PHE A 339 -17.32 -3.35 1.26
C PHE A 339 -16.57 -2.75 0.06
N CYS A 340 -15.62 -3.49 -0.51
CA CYS A 340 -14.83 -3.02 -1.65
C CYS A 340 -15.66 -2.90 -2.94
N ILE A 341 -16.65 -3.78 -3.17
CA ILE A 341 -17.61 -3.66 -4.27
C ILE A 341 -18.46 -2.40 -4.12
N ALA A 342 -18.96 -2.13 -2.91
CA ALA A 342 -19.76 -0.93 -2.65
C ALA A 342 -18.95 0.35 -2.89
N LEU A 343 -17.68 0.39 -2.45
CA LEU A 343 -16.75 1.48 -2.74
C LEU A 343 -16.47 1.63 -4.23
N GLY A 344 -16.19 0.52 -4.91
CA GLY A 344 -15.95 0.48 -6.35
C GLY A 344 -17.14 0.99 -7.17
N TYR A 345 -18.36 0.86 -6.66
CA TYR A 345 -19.54 1.48 -7.26
C TYR A 345 -19.62 2.98 -6.93
N LEU A 346 -19.40 3.32 -5.67
CA LEU A 346 -19.59 4.66 -5.11
C LEU A 346 -18.61 5.69 -5.70
N THR A 347 -17.31 5.39 -5.74
CA THR A 347 -16.28 6.34 -6.17
C THR A 347 -16.44 6.82 -7.62
N PRO A 348 -16.50 5.96 -8.65
CA PRO A 348 -16.70 6.41 -10.03
C PRO A 348 -18.06 7.08 -10.25
N LYS A 349 -19.11 6.66 -9.52
CA LYS A 349 -20.42 7.34 -9.56
C LYS A 349 -20.30 8.80 -9.13
N LEU A 350 -19.68 9.06 -7.98
CA LEU A 350 -19.55 10.43 -7.45
C LEU A 350 -18.69 11.31 -8.35
N ILE A 351 -17.62 10.76 -8.94
CA ILE A 351 -16.76 11.50 -9.86
C ILE A 351 -17.48 11.80 -11.19
N ASP A 352 -18.20 10.85 -11.77
CA ASP A 352 -19.02 11.07 -12.98
C ASP A 352 -20.10 12.14 -12.74
N GLN A 353 -20.78 12.10 -11.57
CA GLN A 353 -21.81 13.07 -11.20
C GLN A 353 -21.26 14.50 -11.04
N VAL A 354 -20.08 14.66 -10.42
CA VAL A 354 -19.44 15.97 -10.22
C VAL A 354 -18.83 16.50 -11.51
N SER A 355 -18.20 15.62 -12.29
CA SER A 355 -17.48 16.02 -13.49
C SER A 355 -18.41 16.32 -14.66
N GLN A 356 -19.49 15.55 -14.85
CA GLN A 356 -20.36 15.63 -16.03
C GLN A 356 -19.57 15.63 -17.36
N GLY A 357 -18.43 14.94 -17.38
CA GLY A 357 -17.52 14.90 -18.52
C GLY A 357 -16.47 16.02 -18.57
N ASN A 358 -16.43 16.95 -17.61
CA ASN A 358 -15.43 18.02 -17.53
C ASN A 358 -14.10 17.52 -16.91
N PRO A 359 -12.96 17.60 -17.63
CA PRO A 359 -11.65 17.14 -17.16
C PRO A 359 -11.18 17.82 -15.86
N LYS A 360 -11.48 19.10 -15.68
CA LYS A 360 -11.06 19.89 -14.52
C LYS A 360 -11.76 19.42 -13.24
N GLU A 361 -13.08 19.25 -13.32
CA GLU A 361 -13.88 18.81 -12.17
C GLU A 361 -13.64 17.32 -11.87
N ALA A 362 -13.45 16.47 -12.89
CA ALA A 362 -13.05 15.07 -12.71
C ALA A 362 -11.68 14.95 -12.02
N GLY A 363 -10.68 15.69 -12.51
CA GLY A 363 -9.35 15.74 -11.93
C GLY A 363 -9.37 16.20 -10.48
N ARG A 364 -10.15 17.25 -10.17
CA ARG A 364 -10.32 17.73 -8.79
C ARG A 364 -11.01 16.70 -7.87
N ALA A 365 -12.10 16.08 -8.33
CA ALA A 365 -12.83 15.08 -7.55
C ALA A 365 -11.96 13.85 -7.27
N TYR A 366 -11.24 13.37 -8.28
CA TYR A 366 -10.30 12.26 -8.14
C TYR A 366 -9.12 12.61 -7.21
N ALA A 367 -8.56 13.81 -7.35
CA ALA A 367 -7.49 14.30 -6.48
C ALA A 367 -7.89 14.32 -5.01
N ILE A 368 -9.12 14.75 -4.69
CA ILE A 368 -9.64 14.78 -3.31
C ILE A 368 -9.80 13.36 -2.74
N ASN A 369 -10.28 12.42 -3.55
CA ASN A 369 -10.34 11.02 -3.13
C ASN A 369 -8.93 10.46 -2.86
N ILE A 370 -7.96 10.75 -3.74
CA ILE A 370 -6.58 10.31 -3.52
C ILE A 370 -5.95 11.00 -2.31
N LEU A 371 -6.23 12.28 -2.04
CA LEU A 371 -5.76 12.98 -0.82
C LEU A 371 -6.24 12.28 0.45
N GLY A 372 -7.53 11.90 0.49
CA GLY A 372 -8.05 11.04 1.55
C GLY A 372 -7.23 9.76 1.64
N GLY A 373 -7.04 9.08 0.51
CA GLY A 373 -6.24 7.87 0.41
C GLY A 373 -4.77 7.98 0.83
N ILE A 374 -4.16 9.17 0.81
CA ILE A 374 -2.81 9.40 1.36
C ILE A 374 -2.87 9.50 2.88
N LEU A 375 -3.80 10.32 3.38
CA LEU A 375 -3.93 10.59 4.81
C LEU A 375 -4.42 9.36 5.59
N GLY A 376 -5.21 8.49 4.97
CA GLY A 376 -5.73 7.27 5.58
C GLY A 376 -4.66 6.32 6.11
N PRO A 377 -3.80 5.73 5.25
CA PRO A 377 -2.68 4.87 5.63
C PRO A 377 -1.72 5.51 6.64
N LEU A 378 -1.41 6.80 6.49
CA LEU A 378 -0.55 7.53 7.42
C LEU A 378 -1.20 7.63 8.81
N PHE A 379 -2.47 8.04 8.85
CA PHE A 379 -3.21 8.14 10.09
C PHE A 379 -3.40 6.77 10.75
N ALA A 380 -3.69 5.73 9.96
CA ALA A 380 -3.81 4.36 10.44
C ALA A 380 -2.50 3.82 11.03
N SER A 381 -1.39 3.91 10.28
CA SER A 381 -0.12 3.25 10.63
C SER A 381 0.60 3.92 11.81
N TYR A 382 0.52 5.25 11.91
CA TYR A 382 1.28 6.00 12.92
C TYR A 382 0.46 6.36 14.16
N PHE A 383 -0.86 6.49 14.05
CA PHE A 383 -1.71 6.93 15.17
C PHE A 383 -2.71 5.85 15.59
N LEU A 384 -3.54 5.36 14.66
CA LEU A 384 -4.65 4.48 15.04
C LEU A 384 -4.17 3.09 15.50
N ILE A 385 -3.31 2.44 14.72
CA ILE A 385 -2.85 1.07 15.02
C ILE A 385 -1.94 1.05 16.25
N PRO A 386 -0.93 1.93 16.41
CA PRO A 386 -0.13 1.95 17.63
C PRO A 386 -0.94 2.30 18.88
N GLY A 387 -1.88 3.25 18.77
CA GLY A 387 -2.69 3.72 19.90
C GLY A 387 -3.81 2.76 20.31
N PHE A 388 -4.57 2.25 19.34
CA PHE A 388 -5.81 1.50 19.59
C PHE A 388 -5.74 0.02 19.15
N GLY A 389 -4.72 -0.39 18.41
CA GLY A 389 -4.66 -1.73 17.80
C GLY A 389 -5.53 -1.86 16.54
N VAL A 390 -5.49 -3.03 15.90
CA VAL A 390 -6.15 -3.30 14.61
C VAL A 390 -7.67 -3.26 14.74
N LYS A 391 -8.23 -3.90 15.78
CA LYS A 391 -9.69 -4.01 15.98
C LYS A 391 -10.36 -2.64 16.06
N LEU A 392 -9.91 -1.82 17.00
CA LEU A 392 -10.49 -0.52 17.25
C LEU A 392 -10.24 0.43 16.08
N THR A 393 -9.11 0.29 15.38
CA THR A 393 -8.87 1.03 14.14
C THR A 393 -9.96 0.75 13.09
N LEU A 394 -10.32 -0.52 12.83
CA LEU A 394 -11.40 -0.85 11.88
C LEU A 394 -12.76 -0.29 12.32
N VAL A 395 -13.08 -0.37 13.61
CA VAL A 395 -14.31 0.21 14.16
C VAL A 395 -14.33 1.73 13.94
N LEU A 396 -13.24 2.43 14.27
CA LEU A 396 -13.12 3.88 14.07
C LEU A 396 -13.23 4.27 12.59
N LEU A 397 -12.68 3.48 11.68
CA LEU A 397 -12.77 3.72 10.23
C LEU A 397 -14.16 3.43 9.64
N ALA A 398 -14.99 2.64 10.33
CA ALA A 398 -16.39 2.42 9.93
C ALA A 398 -17.31 3.59 10.33
N MET A 399 -16.99 4.30 11.42
CA MET A 399 -17.82 5.38 11.98
C MET A 399 -18.15 6.53 11.00
N PRO A 400 -17.23 7.01 10.13
CA PRO A 400 -17.55 8.03 9.14
C PRO A 400 -18.74 7.66 8.24
N TYR A 401 -18.87 6.40 7.84
CA TYR A 401 -20.02 5.94 7.05
C TYR A 401 -21.32 5.93 7.86
N GLY A 402 -21.24 5.51 9.12
CA GLY A 402 -22.39 5.55 10.04
C GLY A 402 -22.88 6.96 10.30
N ILE A 403 -21.96 7.90 10.56
CA ILE A 403 -22.26 9.32 10.77
C ILE A 403 -22.90 9.92 9.51
N LEU A 404 -22.33 9.68 8.34
CA LEU A 404 -22.90 10.15 7.06
C LEU A 404 -24.29 9.55 6.81
N PHE A 405 -24.49 8.28 7.12
CA PHE A 405 -25.77 7.60 6.96
C PHE A 405 -26.84 8.14 7.91
N LEU A 406 -26.51 8.26 9.21
CA LEU A 406 -27.42 8.73 10.26
C LEU A 406 -27.78 10.21 10.09
N TYR A 407 -26.81 11.05 9.74
CA TYR A 407 -27.07 12.45 9.40
C TYR A 407 -28.07 12.58 8.23
N SER A 408 -28.10 11.58 7.35
CA SER A 408 -28.96 11.51 6.16
C SER A 408 -30.27 10.74 6.36
N VAL A 409 -30.62 10.38 7.59
CA VAL A 409 -31.82 9.58 7.90
C VAL A 409 -33.12 10.31 7.54
N ASN A 410 -33.13 11.64 7.50
CA ASN A 410 -34.32 12.43 7.15
C ASN A 410 -34.53 12.60 5.62
N SER A 411 -33.64 12.08 4.77
CA SER A 411 -33.82 12.17 3.31
C SER A 411 -35.01 11.32 2.80
N ASN A 412 -35.63 11.68 1.68
CA ASN A 412 -36.63 10.83 1.01
C ASN A 412 -36.03 9.86 -0.03
N GLU A 413 -34.70 9.84 -0.19
CA GLU A 413 -34.00 9.04 -1.22
C GLU A 413 -34.04 7.53 -0.98
N VAL A 414 -34.34 7.10 0.25
CA VAL A 414 -34.32 5.68 0.65
C VAL A 414 -35.51 5.39 1.56
N SER A 415 -36.10 4.21 1.42
CA SER A 415 -37.27 3.80 2.21
C SER A 415 -36.95 3.77 3.72
N LYS A 416 -37.91 4.23 4.53
CA LYS A 416 -37.82 4.16 6.01
C LYS A 416 -37.41 2.78 6.56
N PRO A 417 -37.98 1.64 6.11
CA PRO A 417 -37.58 0.32 6.64
C PRO A 417 -36.10 0.00 6.38
N PHE A 418 -35.56 0.37 5.22
CA PHE A 418 -34.14 0.16 4.93
C PHE A 418 -33.24 0.99 5.86
N LYS A 419 -33.64 2.24 6.17
CA LYS A 419 -32.88 3.09 7.09
C LYS A 419 -32.83 2.53 8.51
N TRP A 420 -33.98 2.07 9.02
CA TRP A 420 -34.05 1.42 10.32
C TRP A 420 -33.24 0.12 10.35
N ALA A 421 -33.35 -0.72 9.31
CA ALA A 421 -32.59 -1.96 9.22
C ALA A 421 -31.07 -1.72 9.25
N ILE A 422 -30.55 -0.82 8.42
CA ILE A 422 -29.11 -0.50 8.40
C ILE A 422 -28.67 0.22 9.68
N GLY A 423 -29.48 1.15 10.21
CA GLY A 423 -29.19 1.87 11.44
C GLY A 423 -29.08 0.93 12.65
N ILE A 424 -30.06 0.04 12.83
CA ILE A 424 -30.05 -0.96 13.90
C ILE A 424 -28.91 -1.95 13.70
N ALA A 425 -28.79 -2.54 12.51
CA ALA A 425 -27.76 -3.55 12.23
C ALA A 425 -26.35 -2.98 12.38
N GLY A 426 -26.10 -1.76 11.90
CA GLY A 426 -24.80 -1.11 12.03
C GLY A 426 -24.48 -0.68 13.47
N THR A 427 -25.47 -0.21 14.23
CA THR A 427 -25.29 0.11 15.66
C THR A 427 -25.00 -1.16 16.46
N PHE A 428 -25.76 -2.23 16.21
CA PHE A 428 -25.53 -3.55 16.80
C PHE A 428 -24.13 -4.07 16.45
N ALA A 429 -23.74 -4.03 15.18
CA ALA A 429 -22.41 -4.43 14.73
C ALA A 429 -21.30 -3.61 15.40
N THR A 430 -21.51 -2.31 15.65
CA THR A 430 -20.56 -1.44 16.36
C THR A 430 -20.40 -1.90 17.82
N ILE A 431 -21.50 -2.12 18.54
CA ILE A 431 -21.48 -2.57 19.94
C ILE A 431 -20.81 -3.93 20.05
N VAL A 432 -21.19 -4.88 19.18
CA VAL A 432 -20.62 -6.23 19.18
C VAL A 432 -19.12 -6.20 18.87
N SER A 433 -18.71 -5.45 17.86
CA SER A 433 -17.28 -5.32 17.49
C SER A 433 -16.44 -4.67 18.59
N PHE A 434 -17.02 -3.72 19.32
CA PHE A 434 -16.31 -3.03 20.39
C PHE A 434 -16.12 -3.93 21.61
N PHE A 435 -17.21 -4.51 22.13
CA PHE A 435 -17.23 -5.18 23.43
C PHE A 435 -17.01 -6.69 23.38
N PHE A 436 -17.42 -7.38 22.31
CA PHE A 436 -17.58 -8.83 22.33
C PHE A 436 -16.61 -9.58 21.40
N ILE A 437 -15.94 -8.91 20.46
CA ILE A 437 -15.02 -9.56 19.52
C ILE A 437 -13.57 -9.44 20.00
N THR A 438 -12.87 -10.58 19.99
CA THR A 438 -11.40 -10.65 20.07
C THR A 438 -10.82 -10.81 18.67
N THR A 439 -9.63 -10.26 18.42
CA THR A 439 -9.02 -10.27 17.07
C THR A 439 -7.72 -11.06 17.05
N LEU A 440 -7.37 -11.57 15.86
CA LEU A 440 -6.13 -12.29 15.56
C LEU A 440 -4.83 -11.56 15.93
N GLU A 441 -4.87 -10.25 16.19
CA GLU A 441 -3.70 -9.49 16.70
C GLU A 441 -3.12 -10.11 17.97
N PHE A 442 -3.96 -10.80 18.75
CA PHE A 442 -3.60 -11.41 20.00
C PHE A 442 -3.55 -12.94 19.87
N PRO A 443 -2.40 -13.57 20.19
CA PRO A 443 -2.32 -15.03 20.24
C PRO A 443 -3.30 -15.61 21.27
N THR A 444 -3.86 -16.78 20.96
CA THR A 444 -4.70 -17.52 21.91
C THR A 444 -3.89 -17.88 23.16
N GLY A 445 -4.51 -17.69 24.34
CA GLY A 445 -3.86 -17.94 25.63
C GLY A 445 -3.10 -16.76 26.22
N MET A 446 -3.39 -15.52 25.80
CA MET A 446 -2.88 -14.33 26.49
C MET A 446 -3.43 -14.28 27.91
N GLY A 447 -2.57 -14.50 28.90
CA GLY A 447 -2.89 -14.43 30.32
C GLY A 447 -2.47 -13.11 30.97
N LYS A 448 -2.91 -12.88 32.21
CA LYS A 448 -2.38 -11.79 33.07
C LYS A 448 -0.84 -11.89 33.13
N GLY A 449 -0.16 -10.83 32.71
CA GLY A 449 1.31 -10.77 32.63
C GLY A 449 1.90 -11.05 31.25
N SER A 450 1.14 -10.91 30.17
CA SER A 450 1.69 -10.85 28.81
C SER A 450 2.10 -9.41 28.48
N LEU A 451 3.20 -9.23 27.76
CA LEU A 451 3.71 -7.93 27.32
C LEU A 451 3.28 -7.70 25.86
N VAL A 452 2.62 -6.58 25.61
CA VAL A 452 2.25 -6.13 24.25
C VAL A 452 2.93 -4.79 24.01
N LEU A 453 3.81 -4.75 23.02
CA LEU A 453 4.48 -3.56 22.56
C LEU A 453 4.09 -3.30 21.11
N ARG A 454 3.65 -2.07 20.83
CA ARG A 454 3.27 -1.65 19.48
C ARG A 454 4.16 -0.50 19.07
N ASP A 455 4.82 -0.66 17.93
CA ASP A 455 5.49 0.44 17.26
C ASP A 455 5.09 0.52 15.78
N SER A 456 5.68 1.48 15.06
CA SER A 456 5.42 1.67 13.64
C SER A 456 5.91 0.48 12.80
N THR A 457 6.89 -0.29 13.27
CA THR A 457 7.51 -1.42 12.57
C THR A 457 6.72 -2.71 12.75
N ALA A 458 6.34 -3.04 13.98
CA ALA A 458 5.58 -4.26 14.29
C ALA A 458 4.82 -4.21 15.63
N THR A 459 3.85 -5.10 15.77
CA THR A 459 3.26 -5.46 17.08
C THR A 459 4.03 -6.65 17.64
N VAL A 460 4.73 -6.45 18.75
CA VAL A 460 5.47 -7.49 19.48
C VAL A 460 4.65 -7.95 20.68
N VAL A 461 4.39 -9.25 20.75
CA VAL A 461 3.69 -9.87 21.89
C VAL A 461 4.61 -10.91 22.52
N ALA A 462 4.93 -10.72 23.79
CA ALA A 462 5.63 -11.72 24.60
C ALA A 462 4.66 -12.28 25.66
N LEU A 463 4.52 -13.60 25.71
CA LEU A 463 3.56 -14.28 26.58
C LEU A 463 4.12 -15.58 27.15
N GLY A 464 3.48 -16.11 28.19
CA GLY A 464 3.84 -17.39 28.81
C GLY A 464 4.62 -17.21 30.12
N LYS A 465 4.88 -18.33 30.82
CA LYS A 465 5.61 -18.34 32.10
C LYS A 465 6.74 -19.36 32.06
N GLY A 466 7.83 -19.08 32.79
CA GLY A 466 9.03 -19.93 32.82
C GLY A 466 9.55 -20.25 31.42
N MET A 467 9.87 -21.52 31.16
CA MET A 467 10.34 -22.00 29.84
C MET A 467 9.24 -22.08 28.77
N ARG A 468 7.99 -21.74 29.08
CA ARG A 468 6.90 -21.65 28.09
C ARG A 468 6.74 -20.25 27.52
N LYS A 469 7.64 -19.30 27.85
CA LYS A 469 7.64 -17.97 27.24
C LYS A 469 7.80 -18.07 25.72
N ARG A 470 7.07 -17.25 24.98
CA ARG A 470 7.06 -17.19 23.52
C ARG A 470 7.08 -15.74 23.06
N LEU A 471 7.70 -15.50 21.91
CA LEU A 471 7.76 -14.21 21.24
C LEU A 471 6.96 -14.29 19.94
N PHE A 472 6.07 -13.33 19.74
CA PHE A 472 5.32 -13.14 18.51
C PHE A 472 5.60 -11.75 17.94
N VAL A 473 5.70 -11.66 16.62
CA VAL A 473 5.83 -10.39 15.90
C VAL A 473 4.77 -10.40 14.79
N ASN A 474 3.89 -9.39 14.79
CA ASN A 474 2.71 -9.32 13.92
C ASN A 474 1.82 -10.57 13.98
N GLY A 475 1.70 -11.16 15.19
CA GLY A 475 0.94 -12.37 15.45
C GLY A 475 1.56 -13.68 14.92
N ILE A 476 2.74 -13.63 14.30
CA ILE A 476 3.51 -14.81 13.92
C ILE A 476 4.44 -15.19 15.05
N GLY A 477 4.41 -16.47 15.44
CA GLY A 477 5.31 -17.00 16.47
C GLY A 477 6.74 -17.04 15.97
N ILE A 478 7.60 -16.19 16.54
CA ILE A 478 9.00 -16.07 16.17
C ILE A 478 9.84 -17.11 16.87
N THR A 479 9.66 -17.28 18.18
CA THR A 479 10.48 -18.22 18.95
C THR A 479 9.83 -18.56 20.28
N LYS A 480 10.33 -19.63 20.90
CA LYS A 480 9.94 -20.11 22.25
C LYS A 480 11.19 -20.20 23.11
N LEU A 481 11.10 -19.78 24.38
CA LEU A 481 12.25 -19.79 25.27
C LEU A 481 12.81 -21.20 25.39
N THR A 482 14.05 -21.38 24.94
CA THR A 482 14.71 -22.67 24.82
C THR A 482 16.21 -22.51 25.08
N PRO A 483 16.88 -23.49 25.72
CA PRO A 483 18.32 -23.42 25.93
C PRO A 483 19.10 -23.71 24.64
N ILE A 484 18.49 -24.33 23.61
CA ILE A 484 19.24 -24.77 22.41
C ILE A 484 19.85 -23.59 21.63
N THR A 485 19.22 -22.41 21.64
CA THR A 485 19.73 -21.22 20.94
C THR A 485 21.03 -20.69 21.56
N LYS A 486 21.37 -21.09 22.79
CA LYS A 486 22.71 -20.81 23.36
C LYS A 486 23.84 -21.36 22.48
N MET A 487 23.60 -22.49 21.80
CA MET A 487 24.59 -23.12 20.93
C MET A 487 24.93 -22.25 19.72
N MET A 488 24.02 -21.37 19.28
CA MET A 488 24.27 -20.44 18.17
C MET A 488 25.42 -19.47 18.47
N ALA A 489 25.69 -19.20 19.75
CA ALA A 489 26.86 -18.43 20.18
C ALA A 489 28.03 -19.32 20.61
N HIS A 490 27.81 -20.27 21.52
CA HIS A 490 28.91 -21.05 22.11
C HIS A 490 29.64 -21.94 21.09
N LEU A 491 28.92 -22.55 20.13
CA LEU A 491 29.52 -23.44 19.15
C LEU A 491 30.50 -22.71 18.21
N PRO A 492 30.09 -21.65 17.47
CA PRO A 492 31.02 -20.98 16.58
C PRO A 492 32.15 -20.26 17.34
N LEU A 493 31.92 -19.76 18.56
CA LEU A 493 32.98 -19.15 19.38
C LEU A 493 34.03 -20.17 19.85
N SER A 494 33.62 -21.38 20.19
CA SER A 494 34.52 -22.43 20.72
C SER A 494 35.36 -23.13 19.66
N ILE A 495 34.87 -23.25 18.42
CA ILE A 495 35.59 -23.93 17.33
C ILE A 495 36.71 -23.05 16.72
N ARG A 496 36.72 -21.75 17.03
CA ARG A 496 37.75 -20.82 16.56
C ARG A 496 39.14 -21.26 17.05
N LYS A 497 40.10 -21.36 16.13
CA LYS A 497 41.51 -21.68 16.46
C LYS A 497 42.16 -20.64 17.38
N LYS A 498 41.73 -19.38 17.29
CA LYS A 498 42.21 -18.26 18.14
C LYS A 498 41.08 -17.83 19.07
N LYS A 499 41.41 -17.42 20.29
CA LYS A 499 40.45 -16.88 21.26
C LYS A 499 39.69 -15.70 20.61
N PRO A 500 38.34 -15.78 20.48
CA PRO A 500 37.57 -14.71 19.88
C PRO A 500 37.62 -13.45 20.75
N LYS A 501 37.62 -12.28 20.10
CA LYS A 501 37.58 -10.96 20.73
C LYS A 501 36.32 -10.19 20.38
N SER A 502 35.63 -10.58 19.32
CA SER A 502 34.46 -9.86 18.80
C SER A 502 33.41 -10.79 18.19
N ALA A 503 32.13 -10.46 18.34
CA ALA A 503 31.02 -11.14 17.68
C ALA A 503 29.97 -10.13 17.17
N LEU A 504 29.45 -10.37 15.97
CA LEU A 504 28.29 -9.68 15.43
C LEU A 504 27.09 -10.64 15.42
N ILE A 505 25.97 -10.19 15.95
CA ILE A 505 24.71 -10.92 15.95
C ILE A 505 23.72 -10.13 15.09
N ILE A 506 23.06 -10.81 14.15
CA ILE A 506 22.01 -10.24 13.32
C ILE A 506 20.68 -10.89 13.73
N ALA A 507 19.72 -10.03 14.11
CA ALA A 507 18.48 -10.34 14.81
C ALA A 507 18.66 -10.79 16.27
N LEU A 508 17.91 -10.17 17.18
CA LEU A 508 17.99 -10.39 18.63
C LEU A 508 17.10 -11.56 19.07
N GLY A 509 15.90 -11.66 18.49
CA GLY A 509 14.87 -12.60 18.94
C GLY A 509 14.52 -12.40 20.42
N MET A 510 14.67 -13.43 21.25
CA MET A 510 14.51 -13.29 22.71
C MET A 510 15.78 -12.81 23.41
N GLY A 511 16.91 -12.71 22.71
CA GLY A 511 18.20 -12.29 23.25
C GLY A 511 19.04 -13.40 23.90
N THR A 512 18.65 -14.68 23.77
CA THR A 512 19.47 -15.81 24.27
C THR A 512 20.86 -15.81 23.63
N THR A 513 20.94 -15.60 22.32
CA THR A 513 22.19 -15.57 21.54
C THR A 513 23.09 -14.43 22.00
N LEU A 514 22.53 -13.22 22.17
CA LEU A 514 23.22 -12.05 22.73
C LEU A 514 23.79 -12.34 24.12
N ARG A 515 22.97 -12.87 25.03
CA ARG A 515 23.39 -13.19 26.41
C ARG A 515 24.50 -14.25 26.43
N SER A 516 24.41 -15.28 25.58
CA SER A 516 25.42 -16.33 25.46
C SER A 516 26.73 -15.84 24.85
N ALA A 517 26.71 -14.88 23.94
CA ALA A 517 27.92 -14.26 23.42
C ALA A 517 28.57 -13.32 24.46
N ALA A 518 27.75 -12.50 25.14
CA ALA A 518 28.21 -11.57 26.17
C ALA A 518 28.94 -12.27 27.33
N SER A 519 28.53 -13.50 27.68
CA SER A 519 29.19 -14.27 28.75
C SER A 519 30.65 -14.65 28.46
N TRP A 520 31.14 -14.48 27.24
CA TRP A 520 32.56 -14.70 26.90
C TRP A 520 33.45 -13.50 27.20
N GLY A 521 32.88 -12.36 27.61
CA GLY A 521 33.63 -11.13 27.88
C GLY A 521 34.31 -10.55 26.62
N ILE A 522 33.69 -10.77 25.46
CA ILE A 522 34.14 -10.26 24.15
C ILE A 522 33.30 -9.03 23.75
N ASP A 523 33.76 -8.27 22.76
CA ASP A 523 32.95 -7.20 22.15
C ASP A 523 31.79 -7.82 21.35
N VAL A 524 30.54 -7.54 21.73
CA VAL A 524 29.34 -8.10 21.10
C VAL A 524 28.47 -6.99 20.57
N LYS A 525 28.27 -6.97 19.25
CA LYS A 525 27.28 -6.10 18.61
C LYS A 525 26.08 -6.91 18.17
N CYS A 526 24.89 -6.43 18.46
CA CYS A 526 23.64 -7.04 18.02
C CYS A 526 22.85 -6.03 17.17
N VAL A 527 22.54 -6.39 15.93
CA VAL A 527 21.73 -5.56 15.02
C VAL A 527 20.32 -6.11 15.01
N GLU A 528 19.36 -5.31 15.46
CA GLU A 528 17.93 -5.67 15.52
C GLU A 528 17.10 -4.65 14.74
N LEU A 529 16.20 -5.14 13.89
CA LEU A 529 15.37 -4.30 13.04
C LEU A 529 14.21 -3.66 13.82
N VAL A 530 13.63 -4.39 14.78
CA VAL A 530 12.40 -4.00 15.48
C VAL A 530 12.72 -3.51 16.90
N PRO A 531 12.59 -2.20 17.19
CA PRO A 531 12.91 -1.65 18.52
C PRO A 531 12.13 -2.31 19.66
N SER A 532 10.87 -2.68 19.41
CA SER A 532 10.03 -3.36 20.42
C SER A 532 10.55 -4.76 20.80
N VAL A 533 11.34 -5.43 19.96
CA VAL A 533 11.97 -6.71 20.31
C VAL A 533 13.04 -6.50 21.39
N VAL A 534 13.85 -5.44 21.28
CA VAL A 534 14.84 -5.07 22.31
C VAL A 534 14.14 -4.72 23.62
N LYS A 535 13.06 -3.94 23.57
CA LYS A 535 12.24 -3.59 24.75
C LYS A 535 11.55 -4.80 25.40
N ALA A 536 11.34 -5.88 24.65
CA ALA A 536 10.78 -7.12 25.18
C ALA A 536 11.83 -8.00 25.89
N LEU A 537 13.13 -7.70 25.78
CA LEU A 537 14.20 -8.51 26.39
C LEU A 537 14.03 -8.74 27.90
N PRO A 538 13.68 -7.72 28.74
CA PRO A 538 13.45 -7.91 30.17
C PRO A 538 12.29 -8.85 30.50
N TYR A 539 11.36 -9.07 29.56
CA TYR A 539 10.31 -10.06 29.75
C TYR A 539 10.87 -11.49 29.81
N PHE A 540 11.91 -11.79 29.03
CA PHE A 540 12.49 -13.12 28.95
C PHE A 540 13.53 -13.36 30.03
N PHE A 541 14.34 -12.36 30.33
CA PHE A 541 15.52 -12.46 31.20
C PHE A 541 15.55 -11.33 32.24
N GLU A 542 15.66 -11.67 33.51
CA GLU A 542 15.69 -10.69 34.62
C GLU A 542 16.98 -9.84 34.61
N ASP A 543 18.09 -10.41 34.14
CA ASP A 543 19.39 -9.76 34.00
C ASP A 543 19.53 -8.96 32.68
N ALA A 544 18.47 -8.82 31.90
CA ALA A 544 18.49 -8.10 30.61
C ALA A 544 19.10 -6.69 30.72
N SER A 545 18.68 -5.92 31.72
CA SER A 545 19.20 -4.55 31.94
C SER A 545 20.69 -4.53 32.27
N SER A 546 21.18 -5.56 32.97
CA SER A 546 22.61 -5.71 33.28
C SER A 546 23.41 -6.07 32.04
N ILE A 547 22.90 -6.96 31.19
CA ILE A 547 23.53 -7.33 29.91
C ILE A 547 23.62 -6.11 28.98
N LEU A 548 22.52 -5.35 28.84
CA LEU A 548 22.45 -4.19 27.95
C LEU A 548 23.28 -2.99 28.41
N SER A 549 23.68 -2.94 29.70
CA SER A 549 24.53 -1.88 30.24
C SER A 549 26.02 -2.23 30.23
N GLN A 550 26.39 -3.44 29.80
CA GLN A 550 27.80 -3.83 29.67
C GLN A 550 28.50 -2.98 28.61
N PRO A 551 29.71 -2.45 28.88
CA PRO A 551 30.42 -1.58 27.94
C PRO A 551 30.87 -2.30 26.66
N ASN A 552 30.95 -3.63 26.69
CA ASN A 552 31.31 -4.50 25.56
C ASN A 552 30.07 -5.08 24.85
N VAL A 553 28.87 -4.59 25.15
CA VAL A 553 27.62 -5.03 24.50
C VAL A 553 26.92 -3.82 23.91
N GLU A 554 26.72 -3.84 22.59
CA GLU A 554 26.03 -2.77 21.86
C GLU A 554 24.86 -3.35 21.07
N VAL A 555 23.64 -2.84 21.30
CA VAL A 555 22.46 -3.20 20.49
C VAL A 555 22.12 -2.02 19.59
N ILE A 556 22.16 -2.25 18.29
CA ILE A 556 22.01 -1.25 17.23
C ILE A 556 20.69 -1.49 16.52
N ILE A 557 19.86 -0.45 16.40
CA ILE A 557 18.60 -0.53 15.66
C ILE A 557 18.86 -0.25 14.18
N ASP A 558 19.02 -1.31 13.38
CA ASP A 558 19.34 -1.20 11.95
C ASP A 558 18.89 -2.44 11.16
N ASP A 559 18.85 -2.32 9.82
CA ASP A 559 18.78 -3.49 8.93
C ASP A 559 20.18 -4.14 8.89
N GLY A 560 20.25 -5.45 9.16
CA GLY A 560 21.52 -6.18 9.19
C GLY A 560 22.36 -6.04 7.92
N ARG A 561 21.73 -5.98 6.73
CA ARG A 561 22.43 -5.80 5.45
C ARG A 561 23.00 -4.39 5.32
N ARG A 562 22.19 -3.38 5.68
CA ARG A 562 22.62 -1.98 5.69
C ARG A 562 23.79 -1.76 6.64
N PHE A 563 23.71 -2.34 7.83
CA PHE A 563 24.81 -2.31 8.80
C PHE A 563 26.10 -2.92 8.23
N LEU A 564 26.00 -4.11 7.61
CA LEU A 564 27.15 -4.78 6.98
C LEU A 564 27.74 -3.98 5.82
N ASN A 565 26.92 -3.29 5.02
CA ASN A 565 27.41 -2.45 3.92
C ASN A 565 28.15 -1.19 4.41
N ARG A 566 27.83 -0.70 5.61
CA ARG A 566 28.41 0.53 6.19
C ARG A 566 29.61 0.26 7.09
N THR A 567 29.62 -0.85 7.81
CA THR A 567 30.66 -1.15 8.79
C THR A 567 31.98 -1.51 8.10
N GLN A 568 33.08 -0.93 8.57
CA GLN A 568 34.44 -1.35 8.21
C GLN A 568 35.03 -2.34 9.23
N ASN A 569 34.30 -2.59 10.32
CA ASN A 569 34.76 -3.48 11.39
C ASN A 569 34.69 -4.93 10.94
N LYS A 570 35.73 -5.71 11.29
CA LYS A 570 35.72 -7.17 11.14
C LYS A 570 35.37 -7.81 12.48
N TYR A 571 34.61 -8.90 12.43
CA TYR A 571 34.20 -9.67 13.60
C TYR A 571 34.80 -11.07 13.52
N ASP A 572 35.18 -11.64 14.67
CA ASP A 572 35.71 -13.01 14.70
C ASP A 572 34.65 -14.06 14.36
N VAL A 573 33.40 -13.77 14.73
CA VAL A 573 32.22 -14.59 14.47
C VAL A 573 31.04 -13.69 14.09
N ILE A 574 30.29 -14.08 13.06
CA ILE A 574 29.00 -13.49 12.71
C ILE A 574 27.92 -14.57 12.92
N ILE A 575 26.90 -14.25 13.71
CA ILE A 575 25.79 -15.14 14.05
C ILE A 575 24.51 -14.53 13.49
N ILE A 576 23.75 -15.32 12.72
CA ILE A 576 22.49 -14.88 12.11
C ILE A 576 21.36 -15.70 12.74
N ASP A 577 20.43 -15.03 13.42
CA ASP A 577 19.31 -15.66 14.16
C ASP A 577 17.94 -15.13 13.68
N PRO A 578 17.57 -15.36 12.39
CA PRO A 578 16.44 -14.70 11.75
C PRO A 578 15.08 -15.32 12.16
N PRO A 579 13.97 -14.58 12.03
CA PRO A 579 12.63 -15.09 12.35
C PRO A 579 12.19 -16.23 11.41
N PRO A 580 11.36 -17.19 11.87
CA PRO A 580 10.76 -18.23 11.04
C PRO A 580 9.47 -17.76 10.33
N PRO A 581 9.11 -18.31 9.15
CA PRO A 581 9.90 -19.15 8.23
C PRO A 581 11.03 -18.37 7.53
N ILE A 582 11.93 -19.10 6.87
CA ILE A 582 12.98 -18.57 5.97
C ILE A 582 12.45 -17.54 4.95
N GLU A 583 11.13 -17.51 4.71
CA GLU A 583 10.41 -16.60 3.81
C GLU A 583 10.07 -15.23 4.44
N ALA A 584 10.00 -15.12 5.77
CA ALA A 584 9.34 -14.01 6.49
C ALA A 584 10.19 -12.76 6.68
N ALA A 585 11.51 -12.86 6.54
CA ALA A 585 12.41 -11.73 6.57
C ALA A 585 13.39 -11.87 5.42
N SER A 586 12.89 -11.47 4.25
CA SER A 586 13.61 -11.26 2.99
C SER A 586 13.81 -12.48 2.08
N SER A 587 13.11 -12.41 0.95
CA SER A 587 13.62 -12.91 -0.35
C SER A 587 14.90 -12.17 -0.80
N LEU A 588 15.66 -11.55 0.12
CA LEU A 588 16.92 -10.84 -0.12
C LEU A 588 18.09 -11.51 0.64
N VAL A 589 17.82 -12.51 1.48
CA VAL A 589 18.85 -13.33 2.16
C VAL A 589 18.95 -14.73 1.56
N GLN A 590 18.11 -15.09 0.58
CA GLN A 590 18.30 -16.30 -0.23
C GLN A 590 19.04 -15.98 -1.54
N PRO A 591 20.17 -16.64 -1.83
CA PRO A 591 20.75 -16.62 -3.16
C PRO A 591 19.95 -17.56 -4.05
N ARG A 592 19.14 -17.02 -4.95
CA ARG A 592 18.62 -17.76 -6.11
C ARG A 592 18.63 -16.86 -7.34
N THR A 593 19.79 -16.74 -7.98
CA THR A 593 20.02 -16.87 -9.44
C THR A 593 21.40 -16.32 -9.83
N HIS A 594 21.96 -16.87 -10.91
CA HIS A 594 23.34 -16.76 -11.39
C HIS A 594 23.80 -15.34 -11.79
N SER A 595 24.03 -14.46 -10.82
CA SER A 595 24.86 -13.26 -11.05
C SER A 595 25.91 -13.12 -9.94
N ASN A 596 27.17 -12.93 -10.34
CA ASN A 596 28.35 -12.94 -9.45
C ASN A 596 28.38 -11.81 -8.39
N GLN A 597 27.33 -11.00 -8.26
CA GLN A 597 27.26 -9.87 -7.31
C GLN A 597 26.49 -10.19 -6.01
N ASP A 598 25.60 -11.20 -6.00
CA ASP A 598 24.78 -11.54 -4.81
C ASP A 598 25.44 -12.54 -3.83
N LEU A 599 26.70 -12.92 -4.10
CA LEU A 599 27.48 -13.91 -3.34
C LEU A 599 28.18 -13.36 -2.06
N LYS A 600 28.02 -12.06 -1.75
CA LYS A 600 28.81 -11.40 -0.68
C LYS A 600 28.40 -11.74 0.76
N ILE A 601 27.29 -12.42 1.01
CA ILE A 601 26.85 -12.73 2.39
C ILE A 601 27.57 -13.96 2.98
N PHE A 602 28.16 -14.83 2.15
CA PHE A 602 28.71 -16.11 2.62
C PHE A 602 30.24 -16.27 2.54
N TYR A 603 30.98 -15.31 1.98
CA TYR A 603 32.44 -15.35 1.95
C TYR A 603 33.05 -14.09 2.56
N ILE A 604 33.22 -14.12 3.88
CA ILE A 604 34.26 -13.34 4.55
C ILE A 604 35.34 -14.32 4.99
N SER A 605 36.40 -14.36 4.18
CA SER A 605 37.72 -14.91 4.53
C SER A 605 38.41 -14.06 5.60
#